data_AF-A0A352GPL9-F1
#
_entry.id   AF-A0A352GPL9-F1
#
_cell.length_a   1.000
_cell.length_b   1.000
_cell.length_c   1.000
_cell.angle_alpha   90.00
_cell.angle_beta   90.00
_cell.angle_gamma   90.00
#
_symmetry.space_group_name_H-M   'P 1'
#
loop_
_entity.id
_entity.type
_entity.pdbx_description
1 polymer ?
#
loop_
_entity_poly.entity_id
_entity_poly.type
_entity_poly.pdbx_seq_one_letter_code
_entity_poly.pdbx_strand_id
1 'polypeptide(L)'
;GGDFEWTTIPKIVLSIGFLAWLIWYLSRGRKVVLPFTDRILPNVDLRPLAALAFCFGCASIAGVMGLSAAYGAFIAGLIVGNSTLRHPITETVVPIQSILMMVFFLSIGLLLDMAYIWDNLGRVLLLFFLVSVFKTVINVGFLRALGQPWDRAFLAGVMLAQIGEFSFLLSVVGVSSGVLNADDSRLVVSVTVMSLALSPLWVVTARRIQAIAHEGVSSGGELVRLVYAPETEILSETLDTARSRTMRQLRKGALLLRRGRLRRARRKKAQALAAAPPKDAVPVADDGQSKLAPKAPTKPKPKQKAK
;
A
#
# COMPACT_ATOMS: atom_id res chain seq x y z
N GLY A 1 -34.54 -12.54 -32.84
CA GLY A 1 -34.63 -13.87 -32.22
C GLY A 1 -33.32 -14.55 -32.47
N GLY A 2 -32.51 -14.70 -31.43
CA GLY A 2 -31.18 -15.30 -31.54
C GLY A 2 -31.30 -16.81 -31.39
N ASP A 3 -31.01 -17.54 -32.46
CA ASP A 3 -30.79 -18.98 -32.37
C ASP A 3 -29.60 -19.18 -31.45
N PHE A 4 -29.86 -19.78 -30.28
CA PHE A 4 -28.81 -20.21 -29.38
C PHE A 4 -27.99 -21.26 -30.13
N GLU A 5 -26.80 -20.87 -30.59
CA GLU A 5 -25.90 -21.79 -31.29
C GLU A 5 -25.54 -22.93 -30.33
N TRP A 6 -26.17 -24.08 -30.50
CA TRP A 6 -25.89 -25.29 -29.73
C TRP A 6 -24.42 -25.73 -29.82
N THR A 7 -23.65 -25.14 -30.72
CA THR A 7 -22.20 -25.30 -30.86
C THR A 7 -21.39 -24.55 -29.78
N THR A 8 -21.98 -23.62 -29.03
CA THR A 8 -21.27 -22.87 -27.97
C THR A 8 -21.12 -23.67 -26.68
N ILE A 9 -22.14 -24.46 -26.30
CA ILE A 9 -22.09 -25.32 -25.11
C ILE A 9 -20.89 -26.28 -25.13
N PRO A 10 -20.66 -27.08 -26.19
CA PRO A 10 -19.52 -28.00 -26.22
C PRO A 10 -18.18 -27.26 -26.19
N LYS A 11 -18.08 -26.05 -26.77
CA LYS A 11 -16.88 -25.22 -26.66
C LYS A 11 -16.59 -24.80 -25.21
N ILE A 12 -17.63 -24.40 -24.46
CA ILE A 12 -17.50 -24.01 -23.05
C ILE A 12 -17.14 -25.22 -22.17
N VAL A 13 -17.81 -26.35 -22.37
CA VAL A 13 -17.50 -27.59 -21.62
C VAL A 13 -16.09 -28.06 -21.90
N LEU A 14 -15.66 -28.04 -23.17
CA LEU A 14 -14.32 -28.41 -23.57
C LEU A 14 -13.26 -27.45 -22.99
N SER A 15 -13.54 -26.14 -22.96
CA SER A 15 -12.59 -25.17 -22.40
C SER A 15 -12.43 -25.35 -20.88
N ILE A 16 -13.53 -25.51 -20.15
CA ILE A 16 -13.50 -25.78 -18.70
C ILE A 16 -12.79 -27.12 -18.42
N GLY A 17 -13.10 -28.16 -19.19
CA GLY A 17 -12.47 -29.48 -19.08
C GLY A 17 -10.97 -29.43 -19.37
N PHE A 18 -10.57 -28.71 -20.42
CA PHE A 18 -9.17 -28.46 -20.73
C PHE A 18 -8.45 -27.73 -19.61
N LEU A 19 -9.06 -26.69 -19.04
CA LEU A 19 -8.47 -25.94 -17.93
C LEU A 19 -8.28 -26.83 -16.69
N ALA A 20 -9.30 -27.61 -16.32
CA ALA A 20 -9.25 -28.53 -15.19
C ALA A 20 -8.17 -29.60 -15.40
N TRP A 21 -8.11 -30.18 -16.60
CA TRP A 21 -7.07 -31.14 -16.98
C TRP A 21 -5.68 -30.52 -16.93
N LEU A 22 -5.51 -29.30 -17.43
CA LEU A 22 -4.26 -28.56 -17.42
C LEU A 22 -3.79 -28.32 -15.98
N ILE A 23 -4.66 -27.79 -15.12
CA ILE A 23 -4.35 -27.55 -13.70
C ILE A 23 -3.95 -28.87 -13.01
N TRP A 24 -4.70 -29.94 -13.23
CA TRP A 24 -4.39 -31.26 -12.69
C TRP A 24 -3.04 -31.80 -13.18
N TYR A 25 -2.76 -31.65 -14.48
CA TYR A 25 -1.50 -32.06 -15.09
C TYR A 25 -0.30 -31.29 -14.50
N LEU A 26 -0.43 -29.96 -14.35
CA LEU A 26 0.60 -29.10 -13.76
C LEU A 26 0.81 -29.41 -12.27
N SER A 27 -0.25 -29.75 -11.53
CA SER A 27 -0.18 -30.05 -10.09
C SER A 27 0.59 -31.34 -9.75
N ARG A 28 0.91 -32.19 -10.72
CA ARG A 28 1.66 -33.46 -10.51
C ARG A 28 3.16 -33.28 -10.24
N GLY A 29 3.64 -32.06 -9.98
CA GLY A 29 5.01 -31.78 -9.56
C GLY A 29 6.09 -31.91 -10.65
N ARG A 30 5.71 -32.24 -11.89
CA ARG A 30 6.65 -32.23 -13.02
C ARG A 30 6.80 -30.80 -13.54
N LYS A 31 7.97 -30.20 -13.33
CA LYS A 31 8.31 -28.89 -13.90
C LYS A 31 8.27 -29.01 -15.42
N VAL A 32 7.48 -28.18 -16.08
CA VAL A 32 7.38 -28.17 -17.54
C VAL A 32 8.68 -27.61 -18.10
N VAL A 33 9.40 -28.42 -18.89
CA VAL A 33 10.56 -27.94 -19.64
C VAL A 33 10.03 -27.38 -20.95
N LEU A 34 10.12 -26.06 -21.11
CA LEU A 34 9.72 -25.42 -22.37
C LEU A 34 10.78 -25.75 -23.44
N PRO A 35 10.40 -26.05 -24.69
CA PRO A 35 11.35 -26.46 -25.73
C PRO A 35 12.40 -25.39 -26.07
N PHE A 36 12.17 -24.15 -25.67
CA PHE A 36 13.08 -23.02 -25.91
C PHE A 36 13.99 -22.69 -24.71
N THR A 37 13.94 -23.49 -23.64
CA THR A 37 14.67 -23.26 -22.38
C THR A 37 16.16 -23.03 -22.62
N ASP A 38 16.80 -23.88 -23.41
CA ASP A 38 18.26 -23.85 -23.61
C ASP A 38 18.76 -22.63 -24.41
N ARG A 39 17.89 -22.01 -25.22
CA ARG A 39 18.21 -20.79 -25.99
C ARG A 39 17.89 -19.49 -25.26
N ILE A 40 16.87 -19.52 -24.39
CA ILE A 40 16.38 -18.34 -23.66
C ILE A 40 17.18 -18.12 -22.36
N LEU A 41 17.60 -19.18 -21.68
CA LEU A 41 18.38 -19.06 -20.43
C LEU A 41 19.65 -18.21 -20.55
N PRO A 42 20.50 -18.40 -21.57
CA PRO A 42 21.77 -17.68 -21.64
C PRO A 42 21.61 -16.19 -21.96
N ASN A 43 20.53 -15.78 -22.64
CA ASN A 43 20.36 -14.40 -23.10
C ASN A 43 19.30 -13.65 -22.27
N VAL A 44 19.73 -12.69 -21.45
CA VAL A 44 18.83 -11.91 -20.57
C VAL A 44 17.77 -11.15 -21.36
N ASP A 45 18.13 -10.60 -22.53
CA ASP A 45 17.24 -9.78 -23.36
C ASP A 45 16.15 -10.59 -24.07
N LEU A 46 16.39 -11.90 -24.31
CA LEU A 46 15.43 -12.77 -24.98
C LEU A 46 14.32 -13.25 -24.04
N ARG A 47 14.55 -13.24 -22.72
CA ARG A 47 13.58 -13.71 -21.71
C ARG A 47 12.26 -12.95 -21.76
N PRO A 48 12.22 -11.61 -21.68
CA PRO A 48 10.96 -10.87 -21.76
C PRO A 48 10.28 -11.03 -23.13
N LEU A 49 11.06 -11.04 -24.21
CA LEU A 49 10.52 -11.22 -25.57
C LEU A 49 9.87 -12.59 -25.73
N ALA A 50 10.52 -13.65 -25.26
CA ALA A 50 9.98 -15.01 -25.31
C ALA A 50 8.73 -15.15 -24.43
N ALA A 51 8.71 -14.55 -23.25
CA ALA A 51 7.56 -14.55 -22.36
C ALA A 51 6.34 -13.84 -22.99
N LEU A 52 6.56 -12.67 -23.58
CA LEU A 52 5.51 -11.92 -24.29
C LEU A 52 5.05 -12.67 -25.55
N ALA A 53 5.96 -13.21 -26.35
CA ALA A 53 5.63 -13.99 -27.54
C ALA A 53 4.80 -15.23 -27.18
N PHE A 54 5.15 -15.93 -26.08
CA PHE A 54 4.37 -17.05 -25.59
C PHE A 54 2.98 -16.64 -25.09
N CYS A 55 2.90 -15.53 -24.35
CA CYS A 55 1.64 -14.95 -23.88
C CYS A 55 0.72 -14.58 -25.05
N PHE A 56 1.21 -13.79 -26.00
CA PHE A 56 0.46 -13.40 -27.19
C PHE A 56 0.14 -14.58 -28.09
N GLY A 57 1.04 -15.56 -28.21
CA GLY A 57 0.79 -16.80 -28.95
C GLY A 57 -0.40 -17.58 -28.37
N CYS A 58 -0.42 -17.81 -27.05
CA CYS A 58 -1.55 -18.47 -26.40
C CYS A 58 -2.84 -17.65 -26.46
N ALA A 59 -2.76 -16.33 -26.29
CA ALA A 59 -3.90 -15.43 -26.42
C ALA A 59 -4.48 -15.45 -27.85
N SER A 60 -3.63 -15.52 -28.87
CA SER A 60 -4.03 -15.58 -30.28
C SER A 60 -4.67 -16.92 -30.61
N ILE A 61 -4.10 -18.03 -30.14
CA ILE A 61 -4.69 -19.38 -30.29
C ILE A 61 -6.07 -19.42 -29.63
N ALA A 62 -6.20 -18.88 -28.40
CA ALA A 62 -7.50 -18.78 -27.73
C ALA A 62 -8.51 -17.96 -28.56
N GLY A 63 -8.09 -16.82 -29.11
CA GLY A 63 -8.92 -16.00 -30.00
C GLY A 63 -9.40 -16.75 -31.25
N VAL A 64 -8.52 -17.50 -31.91
CA VAL A 64 -8.88 -18.33 -33.08
C VAL A 64 -9.87 -19.44 -32.71
N MET A 65 -9.80 -19.96 -31.48
CA MET A 65 -10.76 -20.94 -30.95
C MET A 65 -12.10 -20.31 -30.51
N GLY A 66 -12.25 -18.99 -30.62
CA GLY A 66 -13.43 -18.25 -30.15
C GLY A 66 -13.49 -18.09 -28.64
N LEU A 67 -12.36 -18.24 -27.94
CA LEU A 67 -12.21 -17.98 -26.51
C LEU A 67 -11.66 -16.56 -26.29
N SER A 68 -11.81 -16.03 -25.08
CA SER A 68 -11.24 -14.71 -24.75
C SER A 68 -9.71 -14.75 -24.78
N ALA A 69 -9.08 -13.68 -25.30
CA ALA A 69 -7.63 -13.51 -25.24
C ALA A 69 -7.07 -13.58 -23.81
N ALA A 70 -7.83 -13.07 -22.82
CA ALA A 70 -7.46 -13.14 -21.40
C ALA A 70 -7.37 -14.59 -20.89
N TYR A 71 -8.22 -15.49 -21.39
CA TYR A 71 -8.16 -16.92 -21.07
C TYR A 71 -6.86 -17.57 -21.61
N GLY A 72 -6.46 -17.23 -22.84
CA GLY A 72 -5.19 -17.69 -23.41
C GLY A 72 -3.96 -17.16 -22.68
N ALA A 73 -3.97 -15.86 -22.32
CA ALA A 73 -2.92 -15.25 -21.51
C ALA A 73 -2.81 -15.89 -20.11
N PHE A 74 -3.95 -16.25 -19.49
CA PHE A 74 -3.98 -16.98 -18.22
C PHE A 74 -3.35 -18.38 -18.34
N ILE A 75 -3.68 -19.13 -19.39
CA ILE A 75 -3.05 -20.42 -19.67
C ILE A 75 -1.53 -20.28 -19.84
N ALA A 76 -1.09 -19.27 -20.59
CA ALA A 76 0.34 -19.00 -20.75
C ALA A 76 1.03 -18.77 -19.41
N GLY A 77 0.41 -17.95 -18.54
CA GLY A 77 0.88 -17.68 -17.19
C GLY A 77 0.96 -18.95 -16.32
N LEU A 78 -0.05 -19.83 -16.37
CA LEU A 78 -0.03 -21.10 -15.66
C LEU A 78 1.13 -22.01 -16.12
N ILE A 79 1.32 -22.13 -17.43
CA ILE A 79 2.40 -22.96 -18.01
C ILE A 79 3.77 -22.41 -17.62
N VAL A 80 3.99 -21.10 -17.76
CA VAL A 80 5.26 -20.45 -17.40
C VAL A 80 5.50 -20.53 -15.89
N GLY A 81 4.48 -20.31 -15.06
CA GLY A 81 4.56 -20.37 -13.60
C GLY A 81 4.96 -21.75 -13.07
N ASN A 82 4.58 -22.82 -13.78
CA ASN A 82 4.97 -24.19 -13.45
C ASN A 82 6.17 -24.73 -14.25
N SER A 83 6.84 -23.87 -15.01
CA SER A 83 8.06 -24.21 -15.75
C SER A 83 9.32 -24.09 -14.88
N THR A 84 10.42 -24.68 -15.36
CA THR A 84 11.76 -24.44 -14.78
C THR A 84 12.21 -22.98 -14.91
N LEU A 85 11.63 -22.23 -15.86
CA LEU A 85 11.96 -20.84 -16.19
C LEU A 85 11.20 -19.79 -15.38
N ARG A 86 10.34 -20.21 -14.44
CA ARG A 86 9.40 -19.30 -13.76
C ARG A 86 10.09 -18.08 -13.13
N HIS A 87 11.21 -18.27 -12.44
CA HIS A 87 11.88 -17.19 -11.71
C HIS A 87 12.51 -16.17 -12.68
N PRO A 88 13.41 -16.58 -13.60
CA PRO A 88 13.98 -15.65 -14.58
C PRO A 88 12.94 -14.93 -15.43
N ILE A 89 11.88 -15.63 -15.86
CA ILE A 89 10.83 -15.01 -16.69
C ILE A 89 10.04 -14.00 -15.87
N THR A 90 9.60 -14.37 -14.66
CA THR A 90 8.76 -13.48 -13.82
C THR A 90 9.49 -12.18 -13.50
N GLU A 91 10.76 -12.23 -13.12
CA GLU A 91 11.56 -11.03 -12.84
C GLU A 91 11.65 -10.08 -14.03
N THR A 92 11.73 -10.63 -15.25
CA THR A 92 11.79 -9.81 -16.48
C THR A 92 10.43 -9.29 -16.94
N VAL A 93 9.33 -9.96 -16.58
CA VAL A 93 7.97 -9.60 -17.03
C VAL A 93 7.30 -8.58 -16.10
N VAL A 94 7.62 -8.58 -14.80
CA VAL A 94 7.00 -7.65 -13.82
C VAL A 94 7.09 -6.17 -14.22
N PRO A 95 8.25 -5.64 -14.70
CA PRO A 95 8.31 -4.26 -15.15
C PRO A 95 7.41 -3.97 -16.36
N ILE A 96 7.37 -4.91 -17.31
CA ILE A 96 6.54 -4.79 -18.52
C ILE A 96 5.06 -4.82 -18.15
N GLN A 97 4.66 -5.74 -17.28
CA GLN A 97 3.31 -5.80 -16.73
C GLN A 97 2.91 -4.46 -16.09
N SER A 98 3.83 -3.85 -15.33
CA SER A 98 3.56 -2.57 -14.66
C SER A 98 3.28 -1.45 -15.68
N ILE A 99 4.03 -1.39 -16.78
CA ILE A 99 3.80 -0.44 -17.88
C ILE A 99 2.47 -0.74 -18.58
N LEU A 100 2.18 -2.01 -18.89
CA LEU A 100 0.92 -2.40 -19.54
C LEU A 100 -0.30 -2.09 -18.66
N MET A 101 -0.19 -2.28 -17.35
CA MET A 101 -1.22 -1.88 -16.38
C MET A 101 -1.43 -0.36 -16.38
N MET A 102 -0.36 0.42 -16.40
CA MET A 102 -0.46 1.88 -16.51
C MET A 102 -1.19 2.30 -17.79
N VAL A 103 -0.84 1.70 -18.93
CA VAL A 103 -1.51 1.98 -20.22
C VAL A 103 -2.97 1.54 -20.20
N PHE A 104 -3.28 0.37 -19.65
CA PHE A 104 -4.64 -0.13 -19.51
C PHE A 104 -5.52 0.82 -18.68
N PHE A 105 -5.05 1.25 -17.50
CA PHE A 105 -5.78 2.19 -16.66
C PHE A 105 -5.92 3.57 -17.32
N LEU A 106 -4.89 4.04 -18.05
CA LEU A 106 -4.96 5.26 -18.83
C LEU A 106 -6.04 5.15 -19.93
N SER A 107 -6.03 4.08 -20.72
CA SER A 107 -7.02 3.85 -21.78
C SER A 107 -8.44 3.80 -21.22
N ILE A 108 -8.65 3.13 -20.08
CA ILE A 108 -9.95 3.11 -19.41
C ILE A 108 -10.37 4.51 -18.97
N GLY A 109 -9.44 5.30 -18.44
CA GLY A 109 -9.68 6.70 -18.10
C GLY A 109 -10.10 7.55 -19.30
N LEU A 110 -9.58 7.26 -20.50
CA LEU A 110 -9.95 7.95 -21.74
C LEU A 110 -11.31 7.51 -22.31
N LEU A 111 -11.75 6.30 -22.01
CA LEU A 111 -13.09 5.81 -22.34
C LEU A 111 -14.19 6.44 -21.48
N LEU A 112 -13.81 7.11 -20.39
CA LEU A 112 -14.74 7.70 -19.43
C LEU A 112 -15.32 9.01 -19.96
N ASP A 113 -16.63 9.04 -20.16
CA ASP A 113 -17.37 10.25 -20.51
C ASP A 113 -17.78 11.01 -19.24
N MET A 114 -17.00 12.03 -18.87
CA MET A 114 -17.28 12.81 -17.66
C MET A 114 -18.57 13.63 -17.77
N ALA A 115 -18.92 14.12 -18.96
CA ALA A 115 -20.15 14.87 -19.16
C ALA A 115 -21.36 13.97 -18.88
N TYR A 116 -21.33 12.75 -19.42
CA TYR A 116 -22.37 11.76 -19.17
C TYR A 116 -22.56 11.44 -17.68
N ILE A 117 -21.46 11.30 -16.93
CA ILE A 117 -21.51 11.03 -15.49
C ILE A 117 -22.14 12.19 -14.73
N TRP A 118 -21.80 13.43 -15.06
CA TRP A 118 -22.39 14.60 -14.42
C TRP A 118 -23.90 14.69 -14.68
N ASP A 119 -24.32 14.45 -15.91
CA ASP A 119 -25.74 14.49 -16.28
C ASP A 119 -26.55 13.35 -15.67
N ASN A 120 -25.94 12.17 -15.47
CA ASN A 120 -26.60 10.95 -15.00
C ASN A 120 -26.08 10.47 -13.63
N LEU A 121 -25.56 11.37 -12.80
CA LEU A 121 -24.82 11.03 -11.58
C LEU A 121 -25.62 10.10 -10.66
N GLY A 122 -26.93 10.37 -10.50
CA GLY A 122 -27.81 9.53 -9.69
C GLY A 122 -27.93 8.09 -10.21
N ARG A 123 -28.06 7.88 -11.52
CA ARG A 123 -28.16 6.54 -12.13
C ARG A 123 -26.84 5.79 -12.02
N VAL A 124 -25.72 6.46 -12.33
CA VAL A 124 -24.38 5.88 -12.26
C VAL A 124 -24.08 5.44 -10.83
N LEU A 125 -24.31 6.32 -9.85
CA LEU A 125 -24.00 6.04 -8.44
C LEU A 125 -24.88 4.93 -7.87
N LEU A 126 -26.19 4.96 -8.18
CA LEU A 126 -27.12 3.91 -7.77
C LEU A 126 -26.70 2.55 -8.33
N LEU A 127 -26.43 2.47 -9.63
CA LEU A 127 -26.04 1.20 -10.26
C LEU A 127 -24.67 0.71 -9.76
N PHE A 128 -23.73 1.64 -9.56
CA PHE A 128 -22.41 1.34 -8.97
C PHE A 128 -22.54 0.72 -7.58
N PHE A 129 -23.26 1.37 -6.66
CA PHE A 129 -23.45 0.84 -5.31
C PHE A 129 -24.23 -0.47 -5.32
N LEU A 130 -25.29 -0.55 -6.12
CA LEU A 130 -26.10 -1.75 -6.25
C LEU A 130 -25.23 -2.93 -6.66
N VAL A 131 -24.47 -2.81 -7.76
CA VAL A 131 -23.63 -3.90 -8.27
C VAL A 131 -22.48 -4.22 -7.31
N SER A 132 -21.81 -3.20 -6.75
CA SER A 132 -20.67 -3.39 -5.85
C SER A 132 -21.07 -4.08 -4.55
N VAL A 133 -22.13 -3.61 -3.89
CA VAL A 133 -22.63 -4.18 -2.64
C VAL A 133 -23.22 -5.56 -2.89
N PHE A 134 -24.05 -5.71 -3.93
CA PHE A 134 -24.68 -6.99 -4.26
C PHE A 134 -23.65 -8.08 -4.55
N LYS A 135 -22.65 -7.81 -5.41
CA LYS A 135 -21.57 -8.77 -5.67
C LYS A 135 -20.77 -9.10 -4.40
N THR A 136 -20.49 -8.10 -3.57
CA THR A 136 -19.80 -8.33 -2.30
C THR A 136 -20.60 -9.27 -1.41
N VAL A 137 -21.91 -9.02 -1.21
CA VAL A 137 -22.78 -9.85 -0.38
C VAL A 137 -22.85 -11.27 -0.91
N ILE A 138 -23.01 -11.46 -2.22
CA ILE A 138 -23.02 -12.80 -2.84
C ILE A 138 -21.69 -13.51 -2.60
N ASN A 139 -20.56 -12.85 -2.86
CA ASN A 139 -19.25 -13.47 -2.73
C ASN A 139 -18.97 -13.89 -1.27
N VAL A 140 -19.26 -13.01 -0.31
CA VAL A 140 -19.08 -13.30 1.11
C VAL A 140 -20.03 -14.41 1.56
N GLY A 141 -21.30 -14.37 1.15
CA GLY A 141 -22.29 -15.39 1.46
C GLY A 141 -21.88 -16.76 0.92
N PHE A 142 -21.38 -16.82 -0.32
CA PHE A 142 -20.89 -18.05 -0.92
C PHE A 142 -19.68 -18.60 -0.19
N LEU A 143 -18.66 -17.77 0.10
CA LEU A 143 -17.50 -18.19 0.88
C LEU A 143 -17.86 -18.67 2.29
N ARG A 144 -18.88 -18.05 2.90
CA ARG A 144 -19.39 -18.48 4.20
C ARG A 144 -20.12 -19.82 4.13
N ALA A 145 -20.88 -20.07 3.06
CA ALA A 145 -21.50 -21.37 2.80
C ALA A 145 -20.46 -22.49 2.58
N LEU A 146 -19.29 -22.16 2.03
CA LEU A 146 -18.15 -23.08 1.94
C LEU A 146 -17.41 -23.29 3.28
N GLY A 147 -17.89 -22.71 4.39
CA GLY A 147 -17.31 -22.89 5.72
C GLY A 147 -16.11 -22.01 6.03
N GLN A 148 -15.82 -20.98 5.21
CA GLN A 148 -14.74 -20.04 5.52
C GLN A 148 -15.10 -19.17 6.75
N PRO A 149 -14.12 -18.86 7.64
CA PRO A 149 -14.33 -17.92 8.73
C PRO A 149 -14.67 -16.53 8.20
N TRP A 150 -15.47 -15.77 8.94
CA TRP A 150 -16.01 -14.47 8.53
C TRP A 150 -14.91 -13.53 8.03
N ASP A 151 -13.78 -13.51 8.72
CA ASP A 151 -12.63 -12.65 8.46
C ASP A 151 -12.03 -12.91 7.07
N ARG A 152 -11.91 -14.18 6.69
CA ARG A 152 -11.42 -14.57 5.37
C ARG A 152 -12.49 -14.39 4.30
N ALA A 153 -13.73 -14.77 4.61
CA ALA A 153 -14.85 -14.67 3.69
C ALA A 153 -15.14 -13.22 3.28
N PHE A 154 -15.12 -12.29 4.25
CA PHE A 154 -15.34 -10.87 4.03
C PHE A 154 -14.24 -10.27 3.15
N LEU A 155 -12.97 -10.44 3.53
CA LEU A 155 -11.87 -9.85 2.78
C LEU A 155 -11.77 -10.41 1.36
N ALA A 156 -11.83 -11.74 1.21
CA ALA A 156 -11.79 -12.38 -0.10
C ALA A 156 -13.02 -12.02 -0.94
N GLY A 157 -14.21 -11.97 -0.33
CA GLY A 157 -15.44 -11.61 -1.04
C GLY A 157 -15.42 -10.17 -1.57
N VAL A 158 -14.84 -9.24 -0.80
CA VAL A 158 -14.60 -7.87 -1.24
C VAL A 158 -13.56 -7.80 -2.37
N MET A 159 -12.44 -8.52 -2.28
CA MET A 159 -11.44 -8.53 -3.37
C MET A 159 -12.05 -9.04 -4.68
N LEU A 160 -12.99 -10.00 -4.60
CA LEU A 160 -13.67 -10.60 -5.75
C LEU A 160 -14.84 -9.74 -6.29
N ALA A 161 -15.28 -8.72 -5.56
CA ALA A 161 -16.45 -7.92 -5.95
C ALA A 161 -16.17 -6.92 -7.07
N GLN A 162 -14.89 -6.60 -7.31
CA GLN A 162 -14.48 -5.64 -8.34
C GLN A 162 -15.03 -6.02 -9.72
N ILE A 163 -15.55 -5.03 -10.43
CA ILE A 163 -15.98 -5.20 -11.82
C ILE A 163 -14.72 -5.21 -12.69
N GLY A 164 -14.52 -6.29 -13.45
CA GLY A 164 -13.32 -6.48 -14.26
C GLY A 164 -13.48 -5.98 -15.70
N GLU A 165 -12.39 -6.10 -16.46
CA GLU A 165 -12.29 -5.72 -17.88
C GLU A 165 -13.28 -6.42 -18.81
N PHE A 166 -13.75 -7.61 -18.41
CA PHE A 166 -14.74 -8.38 -19.15
C PHE A 166 -16.09 -7.67 -19.29
N SER A 167 -16.42 -6.76 -18.37
CA SER A 167 -17.64 -5.95 -18.48
C SER A 167 -17.59 -5.01 -19.70
N PHE A 168 -16.41 -4.52 -20.09
CA PHE A 168 -16.26 -3.73 -21.31
C PHE A 168 -16.48 -4.58 -22.56
N LEU A 169 -15.88 -5.77 -22.60
CA LEU A 169 -16.08 -6.71 -23.72
C LEU A 169 -17.56 -7.08 -23.87
N LEU A 170 -18.24 -7.40 -22.77
CA LEU A 170 -19.66 -7.70 -22.77
C LEU A 170 -20.52 -6.49 -23.19
N SER A 171 -20.13 -5.27 -22.81
CA SER A 171 -20.82 -4.06 -23.26
C SER A 171 -20.74 -3.89 -24.77
N VAL A 172 -19.55 -4.06 -25.36
CA VAL A 172 -19.34 -3.98 -26.81
C VAL A 172 -20.14 -5.05 -27.54
N VAL A 173 -20.11 -6.30 -27.06
CA VAL A 173 -20.89 -7.40 -27.65
C VAL A 173 -22.39 -7.15 -27.50
N GLY A 174 -22.83 -6.59 -26.37
CA GLY A 174 -24.22 -6.22 -26.10
C GLY A 174 -24.73 -5.15 -27.07
N VAL A 175 -23.91 -4.16 -27.40
CA VAL A 175 -24.25 -3.16 -28.43
C VAL A 175 -24.29 -3.79 -29.81
N SER A 176 -23.30 -4.62 -30.18
CA SER A 176 -23.26 -5.24 -31.51
C SER A 176 -24.39 -6.26 -31.74
N SER A 177 -24.92 -6.84 -30.67
CA SER A 177 -26.07 -7.76 -30.71
C SER A 177 -27.42 -7.05 -30.61
N GLY A 178 -27.43 -5.71 -30.45
CA GLY A 178 -28.64 -4.92 -30.29
C GLY A 178 -29.35 -5.12 -28.95
N VAL A 179 -28.71 -5.78 -27.98
CA VAL A 179 -29.24 -5.98 -26.62
C VAL A 179 -29.07 -4.72 -25.77
N LEU A 180 -28.00 -3.96 -26.01
CA LEU A 180 -27.71 -2.71 -25.32
C LEU A 180 -27.79 -1.53 -26.29
N ASN A 181 -28.39 -0.43 -25.83
CA ASN A 181 -28.31 0.83 -26.55
C ASN A 181 -26.97 1.52 -26.29
N ALA A 182 -26.67 2.56 -27.08
CA ALA A 182 -25.46 3.36 -26.88
C ALA A 182 -25.41 4.02 -25.48
N ASP A 183 -26.58 4.40 -24.94
CA ASP A 183 -26.71 4.96 -23.58
C ASP A 183 -26.35 3.92 -22.51
N ASP A 184 -26.89 2.70 -22.62
CA ASP A 184 -26.58 1.60 -21.70
C ASP A 184 -25.10 1.26 -21.70
N SER A 185 -24.46 1.30 -22.88
CA SER A 185 -23.01 1.09 -22.98
C SER A 185 -22.21 2.17 -22.26
N ARG A 186 -22.61 3.44 -22.35
CA ARG A 186 -21.94 4.53 -21.61
C ARG A 186 -22.12 4.37 -20.11
N LEU A 187 -23.31 3.94 -19.67
CA LEU A 187 -23.59 3.64 -18.27
C LEU A 187 -22.74 2.49 -17.75
N VAL A 188 -22.66 1.37 -18.48
CA VAL A 188 -21.84 0.20 -18.12
C VAL A 188 -20.35 0.57 -18.05
N VAL A 189 -19.85 1.32 -19.05
CA VAL A 189 -18.47 1.81 -19.06
C VAL A 189 -18.21 2.69 -17.83
N SER A 190 -19.07 3.67 -17.56
CA SER A 190 -18.94 4.60 -16.44
C SER A 190 -18.90 3.88 -15.08
N VAL A 191 -19.82 2.94 -14.85
CA VAL A 191 -19.88 2.15 -13.62
C VAL A 191 -18.65 1.24 -13.48
N THR A 192 -18.19 0.64 -14.58
CA THR A 192 -17.01 -0.23 -14.57
C THR A 192 -15.75 0.57 -14.25
N VAL A 193 -15.55 1.73 -14.89
CA VAL A 193 -14.38 2.60 -14.62
C VAL A 193 -14.41 3.10 -13.18
N MET A 194 -15.56 3.58 -12.70
CA MET A 194 -15.72 3.99 -11.30
C MET A 194 -15.41 2.85 -10.33
N SER A 195 -15.84 1.63 -10.63
CA SER A 195 -15.51 0.45 -9.81
C SER A 195 -14.03 0.11 -9.80
N LEU A 196 -13.37 0.17 -10.95
CA LEU A 196 -11.92 -0.04 -11.04
C LEU A 196 -11.14 1.04 -10.28
N ALA A 197 -11.54 2.30 -10.42
CA ALA A 197 -10.90 3.44 -9.76
C ALA A 197 -11.10 3.42 -8.24
N LEU A 198 -12.29 3.05 -7.76
CA LEU A 198 -12.59 2.94 -6.33
C LEU A 198 -12.10 1.64 -5.69
N SER A 199 -11.73 0.63 -6.48
CA SER A 199 -11.33 -0.68 -5.94
C SER A 199 -10.20 -0.61 -4.90
N PRO A 200 -9.07 0.08 -5.13
CA PRO A 200 -8.00 0.16 -4.13
C PRO A 200 -8.49 0.76 -2.81
N LEU A 201 -9.34 1.79 -2.87
CA LEU A 201 -9.95 2.41 -1.69
C LEU A 201 -10.91 1.44 -0.99
N TRP A 202 -11.69 0.69 -1.76
CA TRP A 202 -12.63 -0.30 -1.26
C TRP A 202 -11.91 -1.44 -0.51
N VAL A 203 -10.82 -1.94 -1.08
CA VAL A 203 -9.95 -2.96 -0.50
C VAL A 203 -9.31 -2.49 0.81
N VAL A 204 -8.77 -1.27 0.83
CA VAL A 204 -8.19 -0.68 2.06
C VAL A 204 -9.25 -0.50 3.13
N THR A 205 -10.43 -0.02 2.75
CA THR A 205 -11.56 0.16 3.69
C THR A 205 -12.03 -1.18 4.27
N ALA A 206 -12.14 -2.22 3.46
CA ALA A 206 -12.51 -3.55 3.93
C ALA A 206 -11.49 -4.14 4.91
N ARG A 207 -10.18 -3.99 4.63
CA ARG A 207 -9.12 -4.39 5.58
C ARG A 207 -9.25 -3.65 6.91
N ARG A 208 -9.62 -2.36 6.87
CA ARG A 208 -9.83 -1.55 8.09
C ARG A 208 -11.06 -1.97 8.87
N ILE A 209 -12.19 -2.21 8.20
CA ILE A 209 -13.41 -2.71 8.85
C ILE A 209 -13.13 -4.04 9.56
N GLN A 210 -12.36 -4.92 8.91
CA GLN A 210 -11.93 -6.18 9.49
C GLN A 210 -10.98 -6.00 10.69
N ALA A 211 -10.03 -5.07 10.62
CA ALA A 211 -9.16 -4.76 11.75
C ALA A 211 -9.95 -4.26 12.98
N ILE A 212 -10.94 -3.37 12.74
CA ILE A 212 -11.83 -2.86 13.80
C ILE A 212 -12.68 -4.00 14.39
N ALA A 213 -13.18 -4.91 13.56
CA ALA A 213 -13.97 -6.06 13.99
C ALA A 213 -13.16 -7.07 14.82
N HIS A 214 -11.85 -7.17 14.59
CA HIS A 214 -10.96 -8.05 15.35
C HIS A 214 -10.44 -7.46 16.66
N GLU A 215 -10.22 -6.15 16.75
CA GLU A 215 -9.55 -5.55 17.92
C GLU A 215 -10.47 -4.94 18.98
N GLY A 216 -11.76 -4.70 18.70
CA GLY A 216 -12.69 -4.22 19.74
C GLY A 216 -12.23 -2.92 20.45
N VAL A 217 -11.69 -1.95 19.71
CA VAL A 217 -11.08 -0.73 20.28
C VAL A 217 -12.05 0.45 20.29
N SER A 218 -12.14 1.12 21.45
CA SER A 218 -13.16 2.12 21.80
C SER A 218 -12.73 3.59 21.64
N SER A 219 -11.72 3.93 20.81
CA SER A 219 -11.27 5.34 20.71
C SER A 219 -10.69 5.72 19.34
N GLY A 220 -11.34 6.71 18.69
CA GLY A 220 -11.00 7.20 17.35
C GLY A 220 -9.63 7.88 17.21
N GLY A 221 -8.94 8.19 18.31
CA GLY A 221 -7.58 8.75 18.26
C GLY A 221 -6.50 7.73 17.90
N GLU A 222 -6.72 6.45 18.21
CA GLU A 222 -5.80 5.36 17.89
C GLU A 222 -5.92 4.93 16.41
N LEU A 223 -7.13 5.08 15.84
CA LEU A 223 -7.45 4.92 14.42
C LEU A 223 -6.60 5.82 13.52
N VAL A 224 -6.45 7.11 13.86
CA VAL A 224 -5.65 8.04 13.03
C VAL A 224 -4.17 7.68 13.09
N ARG A 225 -3.71 7.18 14.23
CA ARG A 225 -2.29 6.85 14.45
C ARG A 225 -1.89 5.56 13.73
N LEU A 226 -2.75 4.54 13.71
CA LEU A 226 -2.55 3.29 12.96
C LEU A 226 -2.69 3.47 11.44
N VAL A 227 -3.56 4.39 11.01
CA VAL A 227 -3.81 4.67 9.58
C VAL A 227 -2.67 5.43 8.90
N TYR A 228 -1.96 6.31 9.61
CA TYR A 228 -0.86 7.13 9.08
C TYR A 228 0.54 6.76 9.60
N ALA A 229 0.65 5.72 10.44
CA ALA A 229 1.94 5.24 10.96
C ALA A 229 2.95 4.87 9.85
N PRO A 230 2.60 4.17 8.75
CA PRO A 230 3.61 3.73 7.79
C PRO A 230 4.33 4.89 7.09
N GLU A 231 3.69 6.05 6.95
CA GLU A 231 4.30 7.25 6.36
C GLU A 231 5.00 8.15 7.40
N THR A 232 4.62 8.06 8.68
CA THR A 232 5.26 8.82 9.77
C THR A 232 6.38 8.05 10.46
N GLU A 233 6.46 6.73 10.31
CA GLU A 233 7.52 5.90 10.90
C GLU A 233 8.85 6.13 10.17
N ILE A 234 8.87 6.23 8.83
CA ILE A 234 10.05 6.61 8.04
C ILE A 234 10.52 8.04 8.35
N LEU A 235 9.58 8.98 8.59
CA LEU A 235 9.90 10.35 8.97
C LEU A 235 10.42 10.43 10.43
N SER A 236 9.90 9.60 11.33
CA SER A 236 10.33 9.54 12.73
C SER A 236 11.67 8.81 12.91
N GLU A 237 11.94 7.74 12.15
CA GLU A 237 13.24 7.06 12.11
C GLU A 237 14.34 7.99 11.57
N THR A 238 14.04 8.76 10.51
CA THR A 238 14.99 9.74 9.97
C THR A 238 15.20 10.92 10.92
N LEU A 239 14.16 11.40 11.61
CA LEU A 239 14.26 12.45 12.62
C LEU A 239 14.99 12.00 13.90
N ASP A 240 14.78 10.78 14.39
CA ASP A 240 15.47 10.28 15.60
C ASP A 240 16.92 9.89 15.31
N THR A 241 17.22 9.41 14.10
CA THR A 241 18.60 9.20 13.65
C THR A 241 19.34 10.53 13.48
N ALA A 242 18.67 11.57 12.98
CA ALA A 242 19.22 12.93 12.90
C ALA A 242 19.40 13.56 14.29
N ARG A 243 18.38 13.47 15.15
CA ARG A 243 18.38 14.03 16.53
C ARG A 243 19.45 13.39 17.40
N SER A 244 19.68 12.08 17.29
CA SER A 244 20.72 11.38 18.05
C SER A 244 22.14 11.74 17.59
N ARG A 245 22.35 12.05 16.31
CA ARG A 245 23.64 12.58 15.80
C ARG A 245 23.88 14.01 16.31
N THR A 246 22.88 14.88 16.25
CA THR A 246 22.98 16.28 16.69
C THR A 246 23.16 16.38 18.21
N MET A 247 22.45 15.57 19.00
CA MET A 247 22.61 15.53 20.47
C MET A 247 23.97 14.97 20.91
N ARG A 248 24.54 13.99 20.20
CA ARG A 248 25.90 13.49 20.50
C ARG A 248 26.96 14.56 20.22
N GLN A 249 26.81 15.33 19.14
CA GLN A 249 27.69 16.46 18.81
C GLN A 249 27.58 17.57 19.87
N LEU A 250 26.35 17.95 20.26
CA LEU A 250 26.09 18.94 21.30
C LEU A 250 26.60 18.51 22.68
N ARG A 251 26.42 17.24 23.07
CA ARG A 251 26.97 16.70 24.32
C ARG A 251 28.50 16.72 24.34
N LYS A 252 29.15 16.39 23.21
CA LYS A 252 30.63 16.50 23.09
C LYS A 252 31.08 17.96 23.20
N GLY A 253 30.40 18.89 22.53
CA GLY A 253 30.66 20.33 22.63
C GLY A 253 30.47 20.87 24.06
N ALA A 254 29.38 20.49 24.72
CA ALA A 254 29.09 20.88 26.11
C ALA A 254 30.11 20.31 27.09
N LEU A 255 30.56 19.06 26.91
CA LEU A 255 31.61 18.44 27.72
C LEU A 255 32.97 19.13 27.54
N LEU A 256 33.32 19.50 26.30
CA LEU A 256 34.55 20.25 26.01
C LEU A 256 34.51 21.64 26.64
N LEU A 257 33.38 22.35 26.53
CA LEU A 257 33.18 23.64 27.19
C LEU A 257 33.25 23.53 28.72
N ARG A 258 32.66 22.49 29.30
CA ARG A 258 32.70 22.23 30.75
C ARG A 258 34.13 21.92 31.23
N ARG A 259 34.90 21.12 30.46
CA ARG A 259 36.33 20.86 30.73
C ARG A 259 37.16 22.13 30.63
N GLY A 260 36.88 23.00 29.66
CA GLY A 260 37.53 24.31 29.50
C GLY A 260 37.27 25.25 30.67
N ARG A 261 36.02 25.34 31.15
CA ARG A 261 35.65 26.16 32.33
C ARG A 261 36.31 25.66 33.60
N LEU A 262 36.35 24.35 33.83
CA LEU A 262 37.00 23.77 35.00
C LEU A 262 38.52 23.98 34.99
N ARG A 263 39.17 23.90 33.82
CA ARG A 263 40.60 24.23 33.68
C ARG A 263 40.87 25.71 33.99
N ARG A 264 40.01 26.62 33.54
CA ARG A 264 40.12 28.06 33.86
C ARG A 264 39.87 28.34 35.34
N ALA A 265 38.88 27.69 35.95
CA ALA A 265 38.62 27.79 37.38
C ALA A 265 39.77 27.23 38.23
N ARG A 266 40.37 26.10 37.82
CA ARG A 266 41.57 25.56 38.47
C ARG A 266 42.79 26.47 38.31
N ARG A 267 42.98 27.08 37.13
CA ARG A 267 44.04 28.11 36.94
C ARG A 267 43.82 29.33 37.82
N LYS A 268 42.59 29.85 37.91
CA LYS A 268 42.26 30.97 38.80
C LYS A 268 42.43 30.61 40.28
N LYS A 269 42.05 29.39 40.68
CA LYS A 269 42.25 28.90 42.06
C LYS A 269 43.72 28.67 42.38
N ALA A 270 44.51 28.15 41.43
CA ALA A 270 45.96 28.00 41.58
C ALA A 270 46.68 29.36 41.65
N GLN A 271 46.26 30.34 40.84
CA GLN A 271 46.76 31.72 40.92
C GLN A 271 46.37 32.40 42.23
N ALA A 272 45.14 32.19 42.73
CA ALA A 272 44.72 32.72 44.02
C ALA A 272 45.45 32.08 45.21
N LEU A 273 45.82 30.79 45.11
CA LEU A 273 46.62 30.11 46.12
C LEU A 273 48.09 30.56 46.11
N ALA A 274 48.63 30.90 44.93
CA ALA A 274 49.96 31.49 44.79
C ALA A 274 50.03 32.98 45.19
N ALA A 275 48.89 33.66 45.28
CA ALA A 275 48.77 35.08 45.65
C ALA A 275 48.36 35.33 47.11
N ALA A 276 48.28 34.29 47.94
CA ALA A 276 47.96 34.42 49.36
C ALA A 276 49.24 34.78 50.17
N PRO A 277 49.29 35.93 50.86
CA PRO A 277 50.42 36.31 51.73
C PRO A 277 50.45 35.46 53.02
N PRO A 278 51.63 35.29 53.65
CA PRO A 278 51.80 34.45 54.84
C PRO A 278 50.93 34.97 55.99
N LYS A 279 50.14 34.09 56.58
CA LYS A 279 49.37 34.37 57.81
C LYS A 279 50.30 34.28 59.01
N ASP A 280 50.96 35.39 59.34
CA ASP A 280 51.50 35.68 60.68
C ASP A 280 51.74 37.20 60.80
N ALA A 281 50.72 37.94 61.24
CA ALA A 281 50.90 39.26 61.87
C ALA A 281 49.58 39.65 62.56
N VAL A 282 49.59 39.54 63.89
CA VAL A 282 48.52 39.95 64.81
C VAL A 282 48.42 41.49 64.82
N PRO A 283 47.22 42.10 64.80
CA PRO A 283 47.06 43.53 65.03
C PRO A 283 46.60 43.83 66.47
N VAL A 284 47.27 44.81 67.09
CA VAL A 284 46.91 45.54 68.32
C VAL A 284 47.08 47.02 67.90
N ALA A 285 46.23 48.01 68.16
CA ALA A 285 45.09 48.29 69.03
C ALA A 285 44.30 49.43 68.33
N ASP A 286 42.97 49.51 68.47
CA ASP A 286 42.23 50.50 69.31
C ASP A 286 42.27 51.93 68.72
N ASP A 287 41.21 52.71 68.59
CA ASP A 287 39.83 52.65 69.04
C ASP A 287 39.03 53.63 68.16
N GLY A 288 37.70 53.56 68.24
CA GLY A 288 36.89 54.77 68.05
C GLY A 288 35.98 54.82 66.82
N GLN A 289 34.70 54.59 67.11
CA GLN A 289 33.54 55.31 66.56
C GLN A 289 33.18 54.98 65.09
N SER A 290 31.92 54.88 64.67
CA SER A 290 30.61 55.03 65.28
C SER A 290 29.62 54.80 64.13
N LYS A 291 28.52 54.12 64.43
CA LYS A 291 27.20 54.28 63.83
C LYS A 291 26.84 53.61 62.48
N LEU A 292 25.83 52.74 62.66
CA LEU A 292 24.53 52.74 61.96
C LEU A 292 24.44 52.02 60.60
N ALA A 293 23.99 50.77 60.66
CA ALA A 293 23.13 50.15 59.65
C ALA A 293 21.68 50.68 59.80
N PRO A 294 20.82 50.57 58.76
CA PRO A 294 19.95 49.39 58.77
C PRO A 294 19.56 48.80 57.39
N LYS A 295 19.35 47.47 57.49
CA LYS A 295 18.32 46.58 56.92
C LYS A 295 18.25 46.24 55.42
N ALA A 296 18.38 44.92 55.24
CA ALA A 296 18.08 44.06 54.11
C ALA A 296 16.55 43.77 53.94
N PRO A 297 16.13 43.10 52.85
CA PRO A 297 14.77 43.13 52.32
C PRO A 297 13.89 41.91 52.66
N THR A 298 12.58 42.10 52.45
CA THR A 298 11.45 41.16 52.59
C THR A 298 11.46 40.00 51.58
N LYS A 299 11.10 38.80 52.06
CA LYS A 299 10.80 37.58 51.29
C LYS A 299 9.27 37.39 51.08
N PRO A 300 8.85 36.51 50.14
CA PRO A 300 7.50 36.48 49.56
C PRO A 300 6.59 35.36 50.11
N LYS A 301 5.27 35.48 49.87
CA LYS A 301 4.26 34.39 49.80
C LYS A 301 3.01 34.96 49.09
N PRO A 302 2.27 34.17 48.28
CA PRO A 302 1.22 33.36 48.90
C PRO A 302 0.85 32.05 48.17
N LYS A 303 0.36 31.06 48.92
CA LYS A 303 -0.63 30.06 48.49
C LYS A 303 -1.35 29.53 49.73
N GLN A 304 -2.67 29.68 49.79
CA GLN A 304 -3.58 28.54 49.91
C GLN A 304 -5.06 28.94 49.80
N LYS A 305 -5.81 28.01 49.20
CA LYS A 305 -7.26 27.93 49.02
C LYS A 305 -7.99 27.82 50.37
N ALA A 306 -9.23 28.32 50.43
CA ALA A 306 -10.43 27.56 50.79
C ALA A 306 -11.67 28.46 50.80
N LYS A 307 -12.74 27.98 50.14
CA LYS A 307 -14.15 28.39 50.16
C LYS A 307 -14.49 29.85 49.85
#